data_AF-A0A9D9RD20-F1
#
_entry.id   AF-A0A9D9RD20-F1
#
_cell.length_a   1.000
_cell.length_b   1.000
_cell.length_c   1.000
_cell.angle_alpha   90.00
_cell.angle_beta   90.00
_cell.angle_gamma   90.00
#
_symmetry.space_group_name_H-M   'P 1'
#
loop_
_entity.id
_entity.type
_entity.pdbx_description
1 polymer ?
#
loop_
_entity_poly.entity_id
_entity_poly.type
_entity_poly.pdbx_seq_one_letter_code
_entity_poly.pdbx_strand_id
1 'polypeptide(L)'
;MLEGESRQFSIKGERTMSQGFIAQYAAEAALHTEGVSALSKGAITTLKEAIGLEQQGQGVRVSFRGEASDDVIITVYLDVLFGYVMPEVAWSVQERVKRDVERYTGLNVDAVNVHVMRVIESEEAGKIELGKLINPEDYL
;
A
#
# COMPACT_ATOMS: atom_id res chain seq x y z
N MET A 1 -38.24 -11.39 30.68
CA MET A 1 -38.30 -12.18 29.43
C MET A 1 -38.80 -11.20 28.37
N LEU A 2 -38.02 -10.69 27.42
CA LEU A 2 -36.66 -10.94 26.95
C LEU A 2 -36.05 -9.56 26.62
N GLU A 3 -34.88 -9.25 27.19
CA GLU A 3 -34.11 -8.06 26.80
C GLU A 3 -33.56 -8.27 25.40
N GLY A 4 -33.74 -7.28 24.53
CA GLY A 4 -33.21 -7.30 23.18
C GLY A 4 -31.69 -7.20 23.22
N GLU A 5 -31.01 -8.29 22.89
CA GLU A 5 -29.59 -8.26 22.53
C GLU A 5 -29.44 -7.45 21.24
N SER A 6 -29.17 -6.15 21.40
CA SER A 6 -28.63 -5.30 20.35
C SER A 6 -27.37 -5.97 19.80
N ARG A 7 -27.47 -6.44 18.55
CA ARG A 7 -26.37 -7.00 17.77
C ARG A 7 -25.25 -5.98 17.67
N GLN A 8 -24.28 -6.07 18.58
CA GLN A 8 -22.99 -5.41 18.48
C GLN A 8 -22.20 -6.13 17.38
N PHE A 9 -22.56 -5.90 16.11
CA PHE A 9 -21.61 -6.14 15.02
C PHE A 9 -20.41 -5.24 15.31
N SER A 10 -19.29 -5.86 15.65
CA SER A 10 -18.10 -5.18 16.12
C SER A 10 -17.58 -4.27 15.00
N ILE A 11 -17.80 -2.95 15.15
CA ILE A 11 -17.35 -1.87 14.25
C ILE A 11 -15.86 -2.02 13.89
N LYS A 12 -15.07 -2.65 14.78
CA LYS A 12 -13.67 -3.00 14.57
C LYS A 12 -13.45 -3.99 13.43
N GLY A 13 -14.32 -4.99 13.27
CA GLY A 13 -14.21 -6.00 12.21
C GLY A 13 -14.51 -5.43 10.82
N GLU A 14 -15.56 -4.61 10.73
CA GLU A 14 -15.95 -3.93 9.49
C GLU A 14 -14.84 -2.99 9.00
N ARG A 15 -14.29 -2.17 9.90
CA ARG A 15 -13.16 -1.28 9.55
C ARG A 15 -11.88 -1.99 9.18
N THR A 16 -11.59 -3.14 9.81
CA THR A 16 -10.40 -3.93 9.47
C THR A 16 -10.48 -4.45 8.03
N MET A 17 -11.68 -4.87 7.60
CA MET A 17 -11.90 -5.26 6.19
C MET A 17 -11.76 -4.05 5.25
N SER A 18 -12.36 -2.90 5.59
CA SER A 18 -12.22 -1.67 4.80
C SER A 18 -10.77 -1.21 4.65
N GLN A 19 -9.94 -1.32 5.69
CA GLN A 19 -8.52 -0.95 5.63
C GLN A 19 -7.75 -1.77 4.59
N GLY A 20 -8.07 -3.06 4.47
CA GLY A 20 -7.45 -3.92 3.46
C GLY A 20 -7.74 -3.50 2.03
N PHE A 21 -9.02 -3.24 1.74
CA PHE A 21 -9.43 -2.76 0.42
C PHE A 21 -8.80 -1.40 0.09
N ILE A 22 -8.79 -0.45 1.05
CA ILE A 22 -8.15 0.86 0.85
C ILE A 22 -6.65 0.69 0.59
N ALA A 23 -5.95 -0.14 1.38
CA ALA A 23 -4.52 -0.38 1.23
C ALA A 23 -4.19 -0.99 -0.14
N GLN A 24 -5.05 -1.90 -0.63
CA GLN A 24 -4.87 -2.53 -1.95
C GLN A 24 -4.98 -1.52 -3.09
N TYR A 25 -6.03 -0.69 -3.11
CA TYR A 25 -6.18 0.33 -4.15
C TYR A 25 -5.09 1.40 -4.10
N ALA A 26 -4.68 1.81 -2.89
CA ALA A 26 -3.57 2.73 -2.72
C ALA A 26 -2.24 2.13 -3.21
N ALA A 27 -1.98 0.86 -2.94
CA ALA A 27 -0.79 0.17 -3.41
C ALA A 27 -0.76 0.06 -4.95
N GLU A 28 -1.87 -0.34 -5.56
CA GLU A 28 -2.01 -0.44 -7.02
C GLU A 28 -1.81 0.92 -7.70
N ALA A 29 -2.45 1.97 -7.16
CA ALA A 29 -2.29 3.33 -7.67
C ALA A 29 -0.84 3.84 -7.54
N ALA A 30 -0.16 3.53 -6.44
CA ALA A 30 1.24 3.91 -6.25
C ALA A 30 2.16 3.17 -7.23
N LEU A 31 2.01 1.85 -7.39
CA LEU A 31 2.86 1.02 -8.27
C LEU A 31 2.73 1.38 -9.75
N HIS A 32 1.55 1.79 -10.20
CA HIS A 32 1.33 2.21 -11.58
C HIS A 32 1.78 3.66 -11.86
N THR A 33 2.39 4.35 -10.89
CA THR A 33 2.88 5.73 -11.09
C THR A 33 4.31 5.70 -11.61
N GLU A 34 4.59 6.44 -12.68
CA GLU A 34 5.92 6.51 -13.28
C GLU A 34 6.98 6.96 -12.27
N GLY A 35 8.15 6.35 -12.34
CA GLY A 35 9.25 6.58 -11.40
C GLY A 35 9.15 5.81 -10.09
N VAL A 36 8.06 5.10 -9.81
CA VAL A 36 7.98 4.16 -8.67
C VAL A 36 8.58 2.81 -9.09
N SER A 37 9.58 2.33 -8.35
CA SER A 37 10.22 1.02 -8.57
C SER A 37 9.45 -0.09 -7.85
N ALA A 38 9.20 0.10 -6.56
CA ALA A 38 8.53 -0.86 -5.71
C ALA A 38 7.92 -0.17 -4.49
N LEU A 39 7.00 -0.85 -3.81
CA LEU A 39 6.56 -0.45 -2.47
C LEU A 39 7.46 -1.12 -1.42
N SER A 40 7.95 -0.31 -0.49
CA SER A 40 8.89 -0.77 0.52
C SER A 40 8.15 -1.23 1.77
N LYS A 41 8.35 -2.49 2.16
CA LYS A 41 7.93 -2.96 3.49
C LYS A 41 8.81 -2.27 4.54
N GLY A 42 8.24 -1.38 5.34
CA GLY A 42 8.98 -0.74 6.43
C GLY A 42 9.46 -1.76 7.47
N ALA A 43 10.55 -1.46 8.19
CA ALA A 43 11.13 -2.33 9.23
C ALA A 43 10.13 -2.75 10.34
N ILE A 44 9.12 -1.92 10.60
CA ILE A 44 8.04 -2.20 11.56
C ILE A 44 7.13 -3.34 11.06
N THR A 45 6.91 -3.45 9.75
CA THR A 45 6.13 -4.53 9.13
C THR A 45 6.90 -5.84 9.25
N THR A 46 8.21 -5.84 8.96
CA THR A 46 9.08 -7.03 9.09
C THR A 46 9.14 -7.56 10.51
N LEU A 47 9.24 -6.68 11.53
CA LEU A 47 9.26 -7.10 12.92
C LEU A 47 7.92 -7.70 13.39
N LYS A 48 6.78 -7.21 12.87
CA LYS A 48 5.45 -7.76 13.16
C LYS A 48 5.19 -9.09 12.44
N GLU A 49 5.61 -9.20 11.17
CA GLU A 49 5.62 -10.44 10.39
C GLU A 49 6.45 -11.52 11.12
N ALA A 50 7.62 -11.17 11.66
CA ALA A 50 8.50 -12.08 12.41
C ALA A 50 7.91 -12.59 13.73
N ILE A 51 6.90 -11.91 14.29
CA ILE A 51 6.21 -12.28 15.54
C ILE A 51 4.84 -12.94 15.24
N GLY A 52 4.51 -13.21 13.97
CA GLY A 52 3.27 -13.88 13.58
C GLY A 52 2.02 -13.02 13.67
N LEU A 53 2.17 -11.69 13.76
CA LEU A 53 1.07 -10.73 13.69
C LEU A 53 0.88 -10.34 12.22
N GLU A 54 -0.14 -10.91 11.56
CA GLU A 54 -0.52 -10.48 10.21
C GLU A 54 -1.00 -9.02 10.23
N GLN A 55 -0.44 -8.21 9.32
CA GLN A 55 -0.98 -6.91 8.94
C GLN A 55 -0.76 -6.69 7.43
N GLN A 56 -1.85 -6.39 6.72
CA GLN A 56 -1.88 -5.80 5.37
C GLN A 56 -1.29 -4.37 5.43
N GLY A 57 -0.69 -3.77 4.39
CA GLY A 57 -0.41 -4.20 3.03
C GLY A 57 0.96 -3.64 2.59
N GLN A 58 1.40 -4.10 1.41
CA GLN A 58 2.68 -3.87 0.75
C GLN A 58 3.18 -2.41 0.82
N GLY A 59 3.83 -2.00 1.90
CA GLY A 59 4.32 -0.62 2.04
C GLY A 59 3.22 0.47 2.13
N VAL A 60 1.98 0.12 2.46
CA VAL A 60 0.88 1.09 2.64
C VAL A 60 0.27 0.96 4.02
N ARG A 61 0.13 2.09 4.71
CA ARG A 61 -0.54 2.20 6.00
C ARG A 61 -1.78 3.08 5.86
N VAL A 62 -2.90 2.59 6.38
CA VAL A 62 -4.19 3.29 6.38
C VAL A 62 -4.55 3.66 7.82
N SER A 63 -5.07 4.86 8.04
CA SER A 63 -5.53 5.33 9.35
C SER A 63 -6.76 6.22 9.19
N PHE A 64 -7.72 6.13 10.10
CA PHE A 64 -8.92 6.99 10.10
C PHE A 64 -8.74 8.14 11.09
N ARG A 65 -9.34 9.30 10.81
CA ARG A 65 -9.34 10.46 11.71
C ARG A 65 -10.31 10.28 12.89
N GLY A 66 -10.04 9.28 13.72
CA GLY A 66 -10.87 8.95 14.89
C GLY A 66 -11.90 7.86 14.64
N GLU A 67 -12.71 7.57 15.65
CA GLU A 67 -13.61 6.41 15.64
C GLU A 67 -14.96 6.64 14.97
N ALA A 68 -15.27 7.84 14.49
CA ALA A 68 -16.57 8.15 13.88
C ALA A 68 -16.45 8.92 12.54
N SER A 69 -15.23 9.10 12.03
CA SER A 69 -14.99 9.80 10.76
C SER A 69 -14.83 8.82 9.60
N ASP A 70 -15.31 9.22 8.43
CA ASP A 70 -15.01 8.55 7.15
C ASP A 70 -13.73 9.09 6.48
N ASP A 71 -13.07 10.06 7.12
CA ASP A 71 -11.81 10.64 6.66
C ASP A 71 -10.64 9.68 6.85
N VAL A 72 -9.95 9.40 5.75
CA VAL A 72 -8.82 8.48 5.70
C VAL A 72 -7.52 9.22 5.44
N ILE A 73 -6.49 8.84 6.19
CA ILE A 73 -5.10 9.22 5.99
C ILE A 73 -4.35 7.98 5.50
N ILE A 74 -3.65 8.13 4.38
CA ILE A 74 -2.89 7.06 3.74
C ILE A 74 -1.41 7.43 3.77
N THR A 75 -0.57 6.49 4.17
CA THR A 75 0.88 6.62 4.13
C THR A 75 1.45 5.54 3.22
N VAL A 76 2.18 5.95 2.19
CA VAL A 76 2.82 5.07 1.20
C VAL A 76 4.33 5.12 1.40
N TYR A 77 4.95 3.96 1.51
CA TYR A 77 6.39 3.75 1.58
C TYR A 77 6.84 3.14 0.25
N LEU A 78 7.71 3.82 -0.48
CA LEU A 78 8.08 3.42 -1.82
C LEU A 78 9.56 3.67 -2.13
N ASP A 79 10.06 2.92 -3.09
CA ASP A 79 11.36 3.09 -3.70
C ASP A 79 11.19 3.79 -5.06
N VAL A 80 12.02 4.80 -5.33
CA VAL A 80 11.96 5.61 -6.57
C VAL A 80 13.09 5.18 -7.51
N LEU A 81 12.84 5.17 -8.81
CA LEU A 81 13.86 4.93 -9.83
C LEU A 81 14.81 6.13 -9.96
N PHE A 82 16.10 5.85 -10.09
CA PHE A 82 17.08 6.86 -10.44
C PHE A 82 16.73 7.54 -11.78
N GLY A 83 17.01 8.83 -11.87
CA GLY A 83 16.70 9.64 -13.06
C GLY A 83 15.33 10.34 -13.05
N TYR A 84 14.49 10.07 -12.05
CA TYR A 84 13.22 10.78 -11.85
C TYR A 84 13.34 11.90 -10.81
N VAL A 85 12.57 12.98 -10.99
CA VAL A 85 12.47 14.08 -10.03
C VAL A 85 11.57 13.65 -8.87
N MET A 86 12.17 13.35 -7.71
CA MET A 86 11.45 12.80 -6.55
C MET A 86 10.19 13.59 -6.14
N PRO A 87 10.22 14.94 -6.05
CA PRO A 87 9.01 15.71 -5.75
C PRO A 87 7.86 15.49 -6.75
N GLU A 88 8.16 15.35 -8.04
CA GLU A 88 7.15 15.12 -9.08
C GLU A 88 6.56 13.71 -8.98
N VAL A 89 7.40 12.71 -8.71
CA VAL A 89 6.94 11.33 -8.45
C VAL A 89 6.05 11.30 -7.21
N ALA A 90 6.48 11.93 -6.11
CA ALA A 90 5.70 11.98 -4.88
C ALA A 90 4.34 12.66 -5.08
N TRP A 91 4.31 13.79 -5.79
CA TRP A 91 3.06 14.49 -6.13
C TRP A 91 2.14 13.61 -6.97
N SER A 92 2.68 12.97 -8.00
CA SER A 92 1.92 12.06 -8.88
C SER A 92 1.32 10.88 -8.10
N VAL A 93 2.09 10.31 -7.17
CA VAL A 93 1.60 9.24 -6.26
C VAL A 93 0.46 9.78 -5.39
N GLN A 94 0.61 10.97 -4.80
CA GLN A 94 -0.43 11.58 -3.97
C GLN A 94 -1.74 11.78 -4.73
N GLU A 95 -1.69 12.39 -5.92
CA GLU A 95 -2.88 12.62 -6.75
C GLU A 95 -3.54 11.32 -7.17
N ARG A 96 -2.75 10.35 -7.62
CA ARG A 96 -3.27 9.07 -8.12
C ARG A 96 -3.89 8.22 -7.01
N VAL A 97 -3.21 8.10 -5.86
CA VAL A 97 -3.72 7.36 -4.71
C VAL A 97 -5.00 8.00 -4.19
N LYS A 98 -5.03 9.33 -4.03
CA LYS A 98 -6.23 10.05 -3.61
C LYS A 98 -7.39 9.78 -4.55
N ARG A 99 -7.21 10.03 -5.85
CA ARG A 99 -8.26 9.84 -6.86
C ARG A 99 -8.79 8.41 -6.87
N ASP A 100 -7.92 7.41 -6.91
CA ASP A 100 -8.32 6.02 -7.10
C ASP A 100 -9.02 5.49 -5.84
N VAL A 101 -8.52 5.80 -4.64
CA VAL A 101 -9.17 5.39 -3.39
C VAL A 101 -10.54 6.06 -3.23
N GLU A 102 -10.65 7.38 -3.43
CA GLU A 102 -11.94 8.08 -3.34
C GLU A 102 -12.94 7.52 -4.36
N ARG A 103 -12.49 7.24 -5.59
CA ARG A 103 -13.33 6.69 -6.66
C ARG A 103 -13.84 5.28 -6.35
N TYR A 104 -12.99 4.38 -5.85
CA TYR A 104 -13.37 2.97 -5.68
C TYR A 104 -14.01 2.67 -4.33
N THR A 105 -13.70 3.45 -3.30
CA THR A 105 -14.20 3.20 -1.94
C THR A 105 -15.31 4.17 -1.52
N GLY A 106 -15.42 5.33 -2.19
CA GLY A 106 -16.36 6.39 -1.81
C GLY A 106 -15.99 7.13 -0.52
N LEU A 107 -14.84 6.82 0.09
CA LEU A 107 -14.33 7.48 1.28
C LEU A 107 -13.63 8.78 0.93
N ASN A 108 -13.56 9.71 1.89
CA ASN A 108 -12.81 10.96 1.73
C ASN A 108 -11.34 10.75 2.12
N VAL A 109 -10.40 11.08 1.24
CA VAL A 109 -8.97 11.00 1.53
C VAL A 109 -8.47 12.37 1.96
N ASP A 110 -8.30 12.53 3.28
CA ASP A 110 -7.84 13.77 3.90
C ASP A 110 -6.37 14.07 3.54
N ALA A 111 -5.50 13.05 3.61
CA ALA A 111 -4.09 13.20 3.30
C ALA A 111 -3.47 11.92 2.73
N VAL A 112 -2.54 12.11 1.79
CA VAL A 112 -1.63 11.06 1.31
C VAL A 112 -0.19 11.46 1.64
N ASN A 113 0.46 10.71 2.51
CA ASN A 113 1.84 10.90 2.90
C ASN A 113 2.73 9.94 2.10
N VAL A 114 3.76 10.47 1.44
CA VAL A 114 4.71 9.66 0.66
C VAL A 114 6.06 9.66 1.35
N HIS A 115 6.55 8.47 1.70
CA HIS A 115 7.88 8.25 2.22
C HIS A 115 8.71 7.51 1.19
N VAL A 116 9.70 8.21 0.64
CA VAL A 116 10.69 7.58 -0.23
C VAL A 116 11.76 6.92 0.63
N MET A 117 11.89 5.61 0.50
CA MET A 117 12.77 4.79 1.32
C MET A 117 14.15 4.63 0.68
N ARG A 118 14.19 4.39 -0.63
CA ARG A 118 15.43 4.23 -1.41
C ARG A 118 15.29 4.82 -2.81
N VAL A 119 16.43 5.05 -3.43
CA VAL A 119 16.56 5.32 -4.86
C VAL A 119 17.23 4.12 -5.51
N ILE A 120 16.62 3.55 -6.54
CA ILE A 120 17.02 2.30 -7.18
C ILE A 120 17.50 2.59 -8.60
N GLU A 121 18.69 2.13 -8.95
CA GLU A 121 19.19 2.16 -10.32
C GLU A 121 18.57 0.99 -11.11
N SER A 122 18.22 1.20 -12.38
CA SER A 122 17.41 0.25 -13.15
C SER A 122 18.09 -1.10 -13.46
N GLU A 123 19.33 -1.32 -13.03
CA GLU A 123 20.08 -2.56 -13.25
C GLU A 123 19.50 -3.77 -12.47
N GLU A 124 18.76 -3.53 -11.39
CA GLU A 124 18.15 -4.59 -10.58
C GLU A 124 16.77 -5.07 -11.08
N ALA A 125 16.09 -4.28 -11.94
CA ALA A 125 14.81 -4.67 -12.52
C ALA A 125 14.95 -5.84 -13.54
N GLY A 126 16.11 -5.99 -14.17
CA GLY A 126 16.38 -7.05 -15.17
C GLY A 126 16.76 -8.42 -14.58
N LYS A 127 17.25 -8.48 -13.33
CA LYS A 127 17.72 -9.75 -12.74
C LYS A 127 16.59 -10.70 -12.32
N ILE A 128 15.38 -10.18 -12.09
CA ILE A 128 14.24 -10.99 -11.63
C ILE A 128 13.57 -11.77 -12.78
N GLU A 129 13.75 -11.34 -14.03
CA GLU A 129 13.18 -12.03 -15.22
C GLU A 129 14.16 -13.03 -15.86
N LEU A 130 15.47 -12.74 -15.88
CA LEU A 130 16.46 -13.64 -16.50
C LEU A 130 16.59 -15.01 -15.80
N GLY A 131 16.32 -15.09 -14.49
CA GLY A 131 16.33 -16.35 -13.75
C GLY A 131 15.17 -17.31 -14.08
N LYS A 132 14.17 -16.87 -14.84
CA LYS A 132 13.01 -17.68 -15.27
C LYS A 132 13.06 -18.09 -16.75
N LEU A 133 14.04 -17.60 -17.50
CA LEU A 133 14.16 -17.81 -18.95
C LEU A 133 15.23 -18.85 -19.33
N ILE A 134 15.88 -19.48 -18.34
CA ILE A 134 16.86 -20.54 -18.56
C ILE A 134 16.27 -21.82 -17.97
N ASN A 135 15.60 -22.64 -18.80
CA ASN A 135 15.33 -24.02 -18.41
C ASN A 135 16.63 -24.80 -18.57
N PRO A 136 17.12 -25.50 -17.53
CA PRO A 136 18.30 -26.36 -17.64
C PRO A 136 18.14 -27.49 -18.67
N GLU A 137 16.89 -27.81 -19.05
CA GLU A 137 16.54 -28.82 -20.05
C GLU A 137 16.74 -28.34 -21.49
N ASP A 138 16.83 -27.02 -21.75
CA ASP A 138 17.10 -26.47 -23.08
C ASP A 138 18.58 -26.63 -23.50
N TYR A 139 19.42 -27.24 -22.63
CA TYR A 139 20.84 -27.51 -22.83
C TYR A 139 21.21 -29.00 -22.89
N LEU A 140 20.22 -29.91 -22.94
CA LEU A 140 20.39 -31.35 -23.19
C LEU A 140 19.78 -31.75 -24.54
#